data_AF-A0A1H3BAN8-F1
#
_entry.id   AF-A0A1H3BAN8-F1
#
_cell.length_a   1.000
_cell.length_b   1.000
_cell.length_c   1.000
_cell.angle_alpha   90.00
_cell.angle_beta   90.00
_cell.angle_gamma   90.00
#
_symmetry.space_group_name_H-M   'P 1'
#
loop_
_entity.id
_entity.type
_entity.pdbx_description
1 polymer ?
#
loop_
_entity_poly.entity_id
_entity_poly.type
_entity_poly.pdbx_seq_one_letter_code
_entity_poly.pdbx_strand_id
1 'polypeptide(L)'
;MTNNICERSIRNFTIGRKNWLFSASPKGAEASATIYSIIETCKANGLEPYTYLIYLFEKLPNMDFKIHPELLQQMMPWSEEVQNICK
;
A
#
# COMPACT_ATOMS: atom_id res chain seq x y z
N MET A 1 6.63 21.20 12.54
CA MET A 1 5.69 20.11 12.18
C MET A 1 5.55 20.15 10.67
N THR A 2 6.33 19.33 9.94
CA THR A 2 6.68 19.63 8.55
C THR A 2 5.76 18.89 7.59
N ASN A 3 4.69 19.56 7.14
CA ASN A 3 3.75 19.06 6.12
C ASN A 3 4.42 18.69 4.78
N ASN A 4 5.68 19.09 4.59
CA ASN A 4 6.46 18.85 3.38
C ASN A 4 6.62 17.36 3.01
N ILE A 5 6.63 16.44 3.98
CA ILE A 5 6.74 14.99 3.68
C ILE A 5 5.42 14.46 3.12
N CYS A 6 4.30 14.72 3.81
CA CYS A 6 2.97 14.33 3.36
C CYS A 6 2.62 14.97 2.00
N GLU A 7 2.94 16.26 1.82
CA GLU A 7 2.74 16.98 0.57
C GLU A 7 3.59 16.40 -0.58
N ARG A 8 4.82 15.94 -0.31
CA ARG A 8 5.66 15.27 -1.30
C ARG A 8 5.13 13.89 -1.69
N SER A 9 4.67 13.08 -0.73
CA SER A 9 4.09 11.75 -1.02
C SER A 9 2.81 11.85 -1.84
N ILE A 10 1.93 12.82 -1.55
CA ILE A 10 0.68 12.99 -2.32
C ILE A 10 0.93 13.62 -3.70
N ARG A 11 2.04 14.32 -3.92
CA ARG A 11 2.34 15.01 -5.19
C ARG A 11 2.29 14.07 -6.40
N ASN A 12 2.85 12.86 -6.28
CA ASN A 12 2.85 11.87 -7.34
C ASN A 12 1.43 11.41 -7.69
N PHE A 13 0.56 11.26 -6.68
CA PHE A 13 -0.86 10.98 -6.86
C PHE A 13 -1.56 12.14 -7.57
N THR A 14 -1.32 13.39 -7.15
CA THR A 14 -1.90 14.60 -7.76
C THR A 14 -1.49 14.80 -9.21
N ILE A 15 -0.25 14.49 -9.58
CA ILE A 15 0.23 14.52 -10.97
C ILE A 15 -0.38 13.36 -11.77
N GLY A 16 -0.43 12.16 -11.20
CA GLY A 16 -0.95 10.94 -11.84
C GLY A 16 -2.46 10.97 -12.14
N ARG A 17 -3.26 11.68 -11.35
CA ARG A 17 -4.72 11.83 -11.56
C ARG A 17 -5.11 12.32 -12.97
N LYS A 18 -4.26 13.10 -13.65
CA LYS A 18 -4.50 13.51 -15.06
C LYS A 18 -4.26 12.40 -16.07
N ASN A 19 -3.47 11.38 -15.72
CA ASN A 19 -3.06 10.27 -16.58
C ASN A 19 -3.79 8.96 -16.27
N TRP A 20 -4.56 8.86 -15.18
CA TRP A 20 -5.24 7.62 -14.80
C TRP A 20 -6.66 7.59 -15.34
N LEU A 21 -6.88 6.67 -16.29
CA LEU A 21 -8.16 6.41 -16.94
C LEU A 21 -9.33 6.15 -15.97
N PHE A 22 -9.05 5.82 -14.71
CA PHE A 22 -10.03 5.37 -13.70
C PHE A 22 -10.25 6.33 -12.53
N SER A 23 -9.57 7.48 -12.50
CA SER A 23 -9.78 8.51 -11.46
C SER A 23 -11.05 9.37 -11.69
N ALA A 24 -11.88 9.03 -12.67
CA ALA A 24 -13.08 9.78 -13.04
C ALA A 24 -14.29 9.53 -12.11
N SER A 25 -14.30 8.45 -11.34
CA SER A 25 -15.40 8.12 -10.41
C SER A 25 -14.94 8.15 -8.95
N PRO A 26 -15.84 8.48 -7.98
CA PRO A 26 -15.50 8.45 -6.55
C PRO A 26 -14.93 7.11 -6.08
N LYS A 27 -15.51 6.00 -6.55
CA LYS A 27 -15.04 4.64 -6.24
C LYS A 27 -13.63 4.37 -6.81
N GLY A 28 -13.34 4.84 -8.02
CA GLY A 28 -12.02 4.71 -8.63
C GLY A 28 -10.96 5.57 -7.93
N ALA A 29 -11.34 6.77 -7.48
CA ALA A 29 -10.48 7.62 -6.68
C ALA A 29 -10.16 7.00 -5.31
N GLU A 30 -11.15 6.40 -4.64
CA GLU A 30 -10.98 5.69 -3.37
C GLU A 30 -10.06 4.48 -3.52
N ALA A 31 -10.32 3.60 -4.50
CA ALA A 31 -9.46 2.43 -4.77
C ALA A 31 -8.01 2.84 -5.07
N SER A 32 -7.82 3.90 -5.87
CA SER A 32 -6.49 4.42 -6.20
C SER A 32 -5.79 5.00 -4.97
N ALA A 33 -6.51 5.71 -4.10
CA ALA A 33 -5.96 6.27 -2.86
C ALA A 33 -5.52 5.15 -1.90
N THR A 34 -6.29 4.07 -1.79
CA THR A 34 -5.96 2.90 -0.97
C THR A 34 -4.67 2.25 -1.45
N ILE A 35 -4.55 1.93 -2.74
CA ILE A 35 -3.34 1.31 -3.31
C ILE A 35 -2.12 2.21 -3.10
N TYR A 36 -2.26 3.53 -3.34
CA TYR A 36 -1.17 4.47 -3.11
C TYR A 36 -0.74 4.53 -1.65
N SER A 37 -1.70 4.50 -0.72
CA SER A 37 -1.40 4.50 0.71
C SER A 37 -0.58 3.26 1.10
N ILE A 38 -0.91 2.08 0.55
CA ILE A 38 -0.16 0.84 0.76
C ILE A 38 1.27 0.96 0.20
N ILE A 39 1.41 1.45 -1.03
CA ILE A 39 2.72 1.63 -1.68
C ILE A 39 3.60 2.62 -0.91
N GLU A 40 3.05 3.76 -0.50
CA GLU A 40 3.80 4.76 0.26
C GLU A 40 4.19 4.24 1.65
N THR A 41 3.31 3.46 2.30
CA THR A 41 3.64 2.80 3.57
C THR A 41 4.76 1.78 3.39
N CYS A 42 4.73 1.00 2.31
CA CYS A 42 5.78 0.05 1.95
C CYS A 42 7.14 0.75 1.76
N LYS A 43 7.18 1.83 0.96
CA LYS A 43 8.39 2.65 0.78
C LYS A 43 8.89 3.27 2.09
N ALA A 44 7.97 3.75 2.94
CA ALA A 44 8.33 4.32 4.24
C ALA A 44 8.98 3.29 5.18
N ASN A 45 8.68 1.99 4.98
CA ASN A 45 9.30 0.88 5.68
C ASN A 45 10.53 0.30 4.95
N GLY A 46 11.00 0.94 3.87
CA GLY A 46 12.19 0.55 3.12
C GLY A 46 12.04 -0.73 2.29
N LEU A 47 10.80 -1.13 1.98
CA LEU A 47 10.49 -2.32 1.20
C LEU A 47 10.31 -2.01 -0.29
N GLU A 48 10.53 -3.01 -1.14
CA GLU A 48 10.26 -2.92 -2.56
C GLU A 48 8.74 -3.10 -2.82
N PRO A 49 8.02 -2.08 -3.33
CA PRO A 49 6.57 -2.12 -3.43
C PRO A 49 5.99 -3.23 -4.30
N TYR A 50 6.66 -3.59 -5.39
CA TYR A 50 6.15 -4.63 -6.30
C TYR A 50 6.18 -6.01 -5.64
N THR A 51 7.30 -6.35 -5.01
CA THR A 51 7.48 -7.61 -4.27
C THR A 51 6.52 -7.70 -3.10
N TYR A 52 6.33 -6.61 -2.35
CA TYR A 52 5.37 -6.57 -1.25
C TYR A 52 3.92 -6.79 -1.73
N LEU A 53 3.52 -6.20 -2.86
CA LEU A 53 2.18 -6.40 -3.42
C LEU A 53 1.97 -7.85 -3.89
N ILE A 54 2.97 -8.48 -4.50
CA ILE A 54 2.91 -9.90 -4.87
C ILE A 54 2.72 -10.75 -3.61
N TYR A 55 3.56 -10.55 -2.59
CA TYR A 55 3.46 -11.29 -1.33
C TYR A 55 2.07 -11.14 -0.70
N LEU A 56 1.54 -9.92 -0.64
CA LEU A 56 0.19 -9.67 -0.16
C LEU A 56 -0.86 -10.43 -0.97
N PHE A 57 -0.82 -10.36 -2.30
CA PHE A 57 -1.81 -11.02 -3.15
C PHE A 57 -1.70 -12.55 -3.16
N GLU A 58 -0.54 -13.11 -2.89
CA GLU A 58 -0.36 -14.57 -2.74
C GLU A 58 -0.83 -15.07 -1.37
N LYS A 59 -0.58 -14.31 -0.30
CA LYS A 59 -0.84 -14.76 1.08
C LYS A 59 -2.24 -14.40 1.57
N LEU A 60 -2.75 -13.21 1.27
CA LEU A 60 -4.05 -12.73 1.77
C LEU A 60 -5.24 -13.64 1.39
N PRO A 61 -5.38 -14.11 0.13
CA PRO A 61 -6.52 -14.96 -0.24
C PRO A 61 -6.54 -16.31 0.49
N ASN A 62 -5.38 -16.76 0.96
CA ASN A 62 -5.20 -18.04 1.64
C ASN A 62 -5.35 -17.94 3.16
N MET A 63 -5.66 -16.76 3.71
CA MET A 63 -5.82 -16.54 5.14
C MET A 63 -7.24 -16.17 5.51
N ASP A 64 -7.73 -16.71 6.63
CA ASP A 64 -9.01 -16.35 7.23
C ASP A 64 -8.92 -15.07 8.09
N PHE A 65 -8.36 -14.01 7.50
CA PHE A 65 -8.17 -12.72 8.17
C PHE A 65 -9.48 -12.03 8.58
N LYS A 66 -10.62 -12.47 8.02
CA LYS A 66 -11.96 -11.99 8.41
C LYS A 66 -12.42 -12.57 9.74
N ILE A 67 -11.93 -13.76 10.10
CA ILE A 67 -12.24 -14.45 11.35
C ILE A 67 -11.18 -14.10 12.40
N HIS A 68 -9.92 -14.02 11.96
CA HIS A 68 -8.73 -13.78 12.78
C HIS A 68 -7.99 -12.51 12.32
N PRO A 69 -8.43 -11.31 12.75
CA PRO A 69 -7.82 -10.04 12.33
C PRO A 69 -6.35 -9.89 12.77
N GLU A 70 -5.91 -10.63 13.79
CA GLU A 70 -4.51 -10.70 14.23
C GLU A 70 -3.55 -11.17 13.12
N LEU A 71 -4.03 -11.99 12.18
CA LEU A 71 -3.22 -12.46 11.04
C LEU A 71 -2.80 -11.32 10.11
N LEU A 72 -3.59 -10.25 10.04
CA LEU A 72 -3.21 -9.06 9.25
C LEU A 72 -1.95 -8.41 9.81
N GLN A 73 -1.72 -8.45 11.13
CA GLN A 73 -0.53 -7.84 11.73
C GLN A 73 0.76 -8.48 11.21
N GLN A 74 0.73 -9.77 10.90
CA GLN A 74 1.88 -10.49 10.36
C GLN A 74 2.22 -10.07 8.92
N MET A 75 1.24 -9.55 8.18
CA MET A 75 1.41 -9.11 6.78
C MET A 75 1.71 -7.62 6.65
N MET A 76 1.75 -6.88 7.77
CA MET A 76 2.05 -5.45 7.75
C MET A 76 3.50 -5.21 7.34
N PRO A 77 3.80 -4.07 6.70
CA PRO A 77 5.14 -3.82 6.14
C PRO A 77 6.25 -3.68 7.19
N TRP A 78 5.91 -3.55 8.48
CA TRP A 78 6.87 -3.53 9.58
C TRP A 78 7.10 -4.90 10.24
N SER A 79 6.43 -5.97 9.77
CA SER A 79 6.64 -7.30 10.33
C SER A 79 7.99 -7.87 9.91
N GLU A 80 8.63 -8.65 10.80
CA GLU A 80 9.94 -9.24 10.52
C GLU A 80 9.92 -10.20 9.33
N GLU A 81 8.84 -10.96 9.16
CA GLU A 81 8.70 -11.89 8.03
C GLU A 81 8.66 -11.15 6.69
N VAL A 82 7.83 -10.11 6.59
CA VAL A 82 7.73 -9.28 5.38
C VAL A 82 9.06 -8.57 5.09
N GLN A 83 9.71 -8.06 6.14
CA GLN A 83 11.00 -7.38 6.03
C GLN A 83 12.13 -8.30 5.54
N ASN A 84 12.06 -9.60 5.81
CA ASN A 84 13.04 -10.55 5.32
C ASN A 84 12.77 -11.00 3.88
N ILE A 85 11.50 -11.00 3.46
CA ILE A 85 11.09 -11.49 2.13
C ILE A 85 11.09 -10.37 1.07
N CYS A 86 10.69 -9.16 1.44
CA CYS A 86 10.38 -8.06 0.51
C CYS A 86 11.40 -6.91 0.52
N LYS A 87 12.59 -7.12 1.10
CA LYS A 87 13.68 -6.13 1.15
C LYS A 87 14.52 -6.07 -0.12
#